data_AF-A0A852ZXV2-F1
#
_entry.id   AF-A0A852ZXV2-F1
#
_cell.length_a   1.000
_cell.length_b   1.000
_cell.length_c   1.000
_cell.angle_alpha   90.00
_cell.angle_beta   90.00
_cell.angle_gamma   90.00
#
_symmetry.space_group_name_H-M   'P 1'
#
loop_
_entity.id
_entity.type
_entity.pdbx_description
1 polymer ?
#
loop_
_entity_poly.entity_id
_entity_poly.type
_entity_poly.pdbx_seq_one_letter_code
_entity_poly.pdbx_strand_id
1 'polypeptide(L)'
;MPTKNDATGQPYLVEYNGYSYEVPPSEEWDIDVLEAFDDNKITVALKALLGDEQYATFRQHNRKVKALNEFFMRATEAVGAGNS
;
A
#
# COMPACT_ATOMS: atom_id res chain seq x y z
N MET A 1 2.60 -16.26 16.31
CA MET A 1 3.34 -15.18 17.00
C MET A 1 2.70 -13.89 16.52
N PRO A 2 2.15 -13.03 17.39
CA PRO A 2 1.61 -11.75 16.94
C PRO A 2 2.79 -10.84 16.58
N THR A 3 2.86 -10.40 15.33
CA THR A 3 3.81 -9.38 14.88
C THR A 3 3.32 -8.04 15.42
N LYS A 4 4.04 -7.50 16.40
CA LYS A 4 3.77 -6.24 17.11
C LYS A 4 3.68 -5.01 16.17
N ASN A 5 2.60 -4.86 15.43
CA ASN A 5 2.21 -3.57 14.83
C ASN A 5 0.85 -3.08 15.33
N ASP A 6 0.16 -3.86 16.16
CA ASP A 6 -1.27 -3.69 16.50
C ASP A 6 -1.58 -2.51 17.45
N ALA A 7 -0.66 -1.55 17.68
CA ALA A 7 -0.93 -0.49 18.66
C ALA A 7 -0.15 0.84 18.53
N THR A 8 0.60 1.10 17.45
CA THR A 8 1.53 2.26 17.43
C THR A 8 1.31 3.30 16.32
N GLY A 9 0.33 3.13 15.43
CA GLY A 9 0.19 3.99 14.25
C GLY A 9 1.39 3.89 13.29
N GLN A 10 2.19 2.82 13.43
CA GLN A 10 3.39 2.63 12.63
C GLN A 10 3.04 2.02 11.26
N PRO A 11 3.74 2.41 10.19
CA PRO A 11 3.54 1.81 8.88
C PRO A 11 3.83 0.30 8.89
N TYR A 12 3.09 -0.43 8.06
CA TYR A 12 3.34 -1.81 7.71
C TYR A 12 4.37 -1.85 6.58
N LEU A 13 5.44 -2.64 6.75
CA LEU A 13 6.44 -2.84 5.71
C LEU A 13 5.97 -3.92 4.73
N VAL A 14 5.74 -3.53 3.49
CA VAL A 14 5.32 -4.42 2.40
C VAL A 14 6.49 -4.63 1.45
N GLU A 15 7.01 -5.86 1.40
CA GLU A 15 8.03 -6.24 0.42
C GLU A 15 7.40 -6.64 -0.91
N TYR A 16 7.85 -6.02 -2.00
CA TYR A 16 7.41 -6.34 -3.35
C TYR A 16 8.52 -6.16 -4.38
N ASN A 17 8.79 -7.22 -5.15
CA ASN A 17 9.85 -7.27 -6.16
C ASN A 17 11.24 -6.82 -5.67
N GLY A 18 11.58 -7.15 -4.42
CA GLY A 18 12.88 -6.83 -3.81
C GLY A 18 12.99 -5.41 -3.23
N TYR A 19 11.89 -4.66 -3.18
CA TYR A 19 11.82 -3.34 -2.56
C TYR A 19 10.82 -3.36 -1.41
N SER A 20 11.13 -2.63 -0.35
CA SER A 20 10.24 -2.46 0.80
C SER A 20 9.51 -1.13 0.71
N TYR A 21 8.22 -1.15 0.96
CA TYR A 21 7.33 0.00 0.94
C TYR A 21 6.63 0.13 2.28
N GLU A 22 6.58 1.34 2.82
CA GLU A 22 5.84 1.67 4.03
C GLU A 22 4.40 1.99 3.65
N VAL A 23 3.47 1.20 4.17
CA VAL A 23 2.03 1.35 3.99
C VAL A 23 1.42 1.76 5.32
N PRO A 24 0.77 2.92 5.43
CA PRO A 24 0.15 3.32 6.70
C PRO A 24 -0.97 2.34 7.09
N PRO A 25 -1.34 2.26 8.38
CA PRO A 25 -2.54 1.56 8.81
C PRO A 25 -3.78 2.05 8.05
N SER A 26 -4.76 1.17 7.83
CA SER A 26 -5.96 1.51 7.04
C SER A 26 -6.77 2.66 7.62
N GLU A 27 -6.68 2.92 8.92
CA GLU A 27 -7.34 4.05 9.60
C GLU A 27 -6.75 5.41 9.23
N GLU A 28 -5.50 5.43 8.75
CA GLU A 28 -4.75 6.62 8.34
C GLU A 28 -4.78 6.80 6.80
N TRP A 29 -5.57 6.01 6.08
CA TRP A 29 -5.71 6.16 4.63
C TRP A 29 -6.65 7.33 4.33
N ASP A 30 -6.17 8.26 3.50
CA ASP A 30 -7.03 9.30 2.96
C ASP A 30 -8.18 8.69 2.14
N ILE A 31 -9.35 9.32 2.20
CA ILE A 31 -10.53 8.88 1.43
C ILE A 31 -10.24 8.81 -0.08
N ASP A 32 -9.34 9.67 -0.55
CA ASP A 32 -8.84 9.72 -1.93
C ASP A 32 -8.27 8.37 -2.40
N VAL A 33 -7.68 7.57 -1.51
CA VAL A 33 -7.16 6.24 -1.83
C VAL A 33 -8.32 5.30 -2.20
N LEU A 34 -9.39 5.32 -1.42
CA LEU A 34 -10.57 4.48 -1.60
C LEU A 34 -11.37 4.93 -2.83
N GLU A 35 -11.64 6.23 -2.96
CA GLU A 35 -12.36 6.78 -4.11
C GLU A 35 -11.61 6.50 -5.42
N ALA A 36 -10.29 6.67 -5.44
CA ALA A 36 -9.50 6.34 -6.62
C ALA A 36 -9.50 4.84 -6.93
N PHE A 37 -9.56 3.97 -5.92
CA PHE A 37 -9.68 2.53 -6.14
C PHE A 37 -11.06 2.17 -6.73
N ASP A 38 -12.14 2.71 -6.18
CA ASP A 38 -13.51 2.49 -6.64
C ASP A 38 -13.73 3.01 -8.07
N ASP A 39 -13.13 4.16 -8.41
CA ASP A 39 -13.11 4.73 -9.76
C ASP A 39 -12.21 3.97 -10.75
N ASN A 40 -11.60 2.84 -10.34
CA ASN A 40 -10.64 2.07 -11.11
C ASN A 40 -9.40 2.88 -11.54
N LYS A 41 -9.06 3.93 -10.79
CA LYS A 41 -7.87 4.78 -10.96
C LYS A 41 -6.74 4.27 -10.06
N ILE A 42 -6.36 3.00 -10.21
CA ILE A 42 -5.36 2.31 -9.35
C ILE A 42 -4.00 3.03 -9.25
N THR A 43 -3.61 3.78 -10.28
CA THR A 43 -2.36 4.56 -10.26
C THR A 43 -2.45 5.76 -9.32
N VAL A 44 -3.63 6.37 -9.21
CA VAL A 44 -3.91 7.47 -8.28
C VAL A 44 -4.02 6.93 -6.87
N ALA A 45 -4.75 5.82 -6.67
CA ALA A 45 -4.87 5.16 -5.37
C ALA A 45 -3.50 4.80 -4.79
N LEU A 46 -2.62 4.18 -5.59
CA LEU A 46 -1.27 3.83 -5.16
C LEU A 46 -0.38 5.04 -4.91
N LYS A 47 -0.55 6.10 -5.69
CA LYS A 47 0.21 7.33 -5.49
C LYS A 47 -0.20 8.01 -4.17
N ALA A 48 -1.49 8.07 -3.89
CA ALA A 48 -2.01 8.61 -2.63
C ALA A 48 -1.55 7.76 -1.45
N LEU A 49 -1.61 6.43 -1.57
CA LEU A 49 -1.22 5.50 -0.51
C LEU A 49 0.28 5.54 -0.17
N LEU A 50 1.15 5.61 -1.19
CA LEU A 50 2.61 5.52 -1.01
C LEU A 50 3.29 6.88 -0.86
N GLY A 51 2.62 7.96 -1.27
CA GLY A 51 3.24 9.26 -1.49
C GLY A 51 4.14 9.29 -2.73
N ASP A 52 4.61 10.50 -3.08
CA ASP A 52 5.36 10.76 -4.31
C ASP A 52 6.66 9.95 -4.42
N GLU A 53 7.43 9.85 -3.33
CA GLU A 53 8.77 9.24 -3.33
C GLU A 53 8.70 7.72 -3.52
N GLN A 54 7.95 7.02 -2.67
CA GLN A 54 7.81 5.57 -2.76
C GLN A 54 7.08 5.16 -4.04
N TYR A 55 6.11 5.95 -4.50
CA TYR A 55 5.45 5.70 -5.79
C TYR A 55 6.39 5.87 -6.99
N ALA A 56 7.33 6.82 -6.93
CA ALA A 56 8.35 6.96 -7.95
C ALA A 56 9.26 5.72 -8.01
N THR A 57 9.73 5.23 -6.86
CA THR A 57 10.49 3.97 -6.75
C THR A 57 9.67 2.80 -7.27
N PHE A 58 8.41 2.69 -6.84
CA PHE A 58 7.50 1.64 -7.29
C PHE A 58 7.41 1.59 -8.81
N ARG A 59 7.16 2.74 -9.46
CA ARG A 59 7.01 2.79 -10.93
C ARG A 59 8.30 2.54 -11.69
N GLN A 60 9.46 2.77 -11.09
CA GLN A 60 10.74 2.46 -11.74
C GLN A 60 10.92 0.95 -11.91
N HIS A 61 10.56 0.18 -10.88
CA HIS A 61 10.78 -1.27 -10.80
C HIS A 61 9.55 -2.10 -11.22
N ASN A 62 8.34 -1.54 -11.13
CA ASN A 62 7.07 -2.23 -11.37
C ASN A 62 6.33 -1.62 -12.57
N ARG A 63 6.82 -1.91 -13.78
CA ARG A 63 6.33 -1.28 -15.03
C ARG A 63 5.05 -1.89 -15.61
N LYS A 64 4.50 -2.94 -15.01
CA LYS A 64 3.36 -3.70 -15.55
C LYS A 64 2.08 -3.35 -14.80
N VAL A 65 0.96 -3.24 -15.52
CA VAL A 65 -0.37 -2.99 -14.91
C VAL A 65 -0.71 -4.04 -13.85
N LYS A 66 -0.37 -5.32 -14.12
CA LYS A 66 -0.55 -6.41 -13.16
C LYS A 66 0.11 -6.11 -11.80
N ALA A 67 1.27 -5.45 -11.82
CA ALA A 67 2.02 -5.14 -10.61
C ALA A 67 1.31 -4.11 -9.72
N LEU A 68 0.56 -3.17 -10.30
CA LEU A 68 -0.25 -2.21 -9.55
C LEU A 68 -1.30 -2.94 -8.69
N ASN A 69 -2.08 -3.82 -9.33
CA ASN A 69 -3.13 -4.58 -8.65
C ASN A 69 -2.54 -5.56 -7.62
N GLU A 70 -1.47 -6.28 -7.98
CA GLU A 70 -0.81 -7.22 -7.07
C GLU A 70 -0.22 -6.54 -5.83
N PHE A 71 0.35 -5.35 -5.99
CA PHE A 71 0.88 -4.60 -4.85
C PHE A 71 -0.25 -4.06 -3.98
N PHE A 72 -1.30 -3.47 -4.58
CA PHE A 72 -2.43 -2.96 -3.83
C PHE A 72 -3.10 -4.05 -2.99
N MET A 73 -3.28 -5.26 -3.56
CA MET A 73 -3.81 -6.41 -2.80
C MET A 73 -2.90 -6.81 -1.63
N ARG A 74 -1.57 -6.84 -1.83
CA ARG A 74 -0.62 -7.11 -0.73
C ARG A 74 -0.66 -6.04 0.35
N ALA A 75 -0.78 -4.77 -0.04
CA ALA A 75 -0.93 -3.68 0.90
C ALA A 75 -2.20 -3.82 1.74
N THR A 76 -3.35 -4.12 1.10
CA THR A 76 -4.61 -4.38 1.81
C THR A 76 -4.54 -5.62 2.71
N GLU A 77 -3.84 -6.67 2.30
CA GLU A 77 -3.65 -7.88 3.12
C GLU A 77 -2.76 -7.59 4.33
N ALA A 78 -1.67 -6.84 4.15
CA ALA A 78 -0.77 -6.47 5.23
C ALA A 78 -1.46 -5.64 6.33
N VAL A 79 -2.30 -4.67 5.94
CA VAL A 79 -3.07 -3.87 6.91
C VAL A 79 -4.24 -4.65 7.50
N GLY A 80 -4.92 -5.49 6.71
CA GLY A 80 -6.07 -6.28 7.16
C GLY A 80 -5.69 -7.43 8.11
N ALA A 81 -4.56 -8.08 7.87
CA ALA A 81 -4.02 -9.13 8.74
C ALA A 81 -3.51 -8.60 10.09
N GLY A 82 -3.17 -7.30 10.17
CA GLY A 82 -2.84 -6.61 11.42
C GLY A 82 -4.06 -6.20 12.25
N ASN A 83 -5.28 -6.40 11.74
CA ASN A 83 -6.53 -6.01 12.42
C ASN A 83 -7.33 -7.23 12.93
N SER A 84 -6.68 -8.40 13.11
CA SER A 84 -7.30 -9.67 13.57
C SER A 84 -6.63 -10.23 14.83
#